data_AF-A0A932U1D2-F1
#
_entry.id   AF-A0A932U1D2-F1
#
_cell.length_a   1.000
_cell.length_b   1.000
_cell.length_c   1.000
_cell.angle_alpha   90.00
_cell.angle_beta   90.00
_cell.angle_gamma   90.00
#
_symmetry.space_group_name_H-M   'P 1'
#
loop_
_entity.id
_entity.type
_entity.pdbx_description
1 polymer ?
#
loop_
_entity_poly.entity_id
_entity_poly.type
_entity_poly.pdbx_seq_one_letter_code
_entity_poly.pdbx_strand_id
1 'polypeptide(L)'
;MSEYRLYRPRRSYTLMAYGGVLVALLFAWEVGRNFAWPTLFFFVIALAFAAVNLRSATTQVELTPTGLTCHRRFAVSPLHIDFRQIVTVTQAGHMTTGISLIYYPLAANGLIDLDDPRSLFLPAMERQDELLAIVQRGIVE
;
A
#
# COMPACT_ATOMS: atom_id res chain seq x y z
N MET A 1 16.29 -1.31 -23.74
CA MET A 1 15.99 -0.29 -22.71
C MET A 1 14.66 -0.67 -22.09
N SER A 2 14.69 -1.41 -20.99
CA SER A 2 13.46 -1.86 -20.31
C SER A 2 12.81 -0.67 -19.61
N GLU A 3 11.61 -0.32 -20.06
CA GLU A 3 10.81 0.76 -19.49
C GLU A 3 10.54 0.51 -18.01
N TYR A 4 10.97 1.43 -17.15
CA TYR A 4 10.44 1.50 -15.79
C TYR A 4 8.95 1.88 -15.89
N ARG A 5 8.09 1.14 -15.19
CA ARG A 5 6.64 1.41 -15.20
C ARG A 5 6.16 1.71 -13.80
N LEU A 6 5.60 2.92 -13.63
CA LEU A 6 5.04 3.36 -12.36
C LEU A 6 3.55 3.07 -12.31
N TYR A 7 3.14 2.26 -11.33
CA TYR A 7 1.75 1.95 -11.03
C TYR A 7 1.29 2.80 -9.85
N ARG A 8 0.20 3.55 -10.08
CA ARG A 8 -0.42 4.43 -9.09
C ARG A 8 -1.58 3.73 -8.38
N PRO A 9 -1.83 4.08 -7.10
CA PRO A 9 -2.97 3.57 -6.37
C PRO A 9 -4.27 4.11 -6.97
N ARG A 10 -5.36 3.37 -6.82
CA ARG A 10 -6.68 3.81 -7.30
C ARG A 10 -7.08 5.15 -6.70
N ARG A 11 -7.67 6.02 -7.54
CA ARG A 11 -8.18 7.35 -7.13
C ARG A 11 -9.21 7.31 -6.01
N SER A 12 -9.90 6.18 -5.84
CA SER A 12 -10.86 5.98 -4.74
C SER A 12 -10.22 6.21 -3.38
N TYR A 13 -8.96 5.82 -3.17
CA TYR A 13 -8.26 6.07 -1.90
C TYR A 13 -8.05 7.56 -1.64
N THR A 14 -7.71 8.33 -2.67
CA THR A 14 -7.57 9.79 -2.57
C THR A 14 -8.91 10.44 -2.22
N LEU A 15 -10.00 10.04 -2.88
CA LEU A 15 -11.34 10.54 -2.59
C LEU A 15 -11.78 10.19 -1.16
N MET A 16 -11.55 8.94 -0.72
CA MET A 16 -11.86 8.49 0.64
C MET A 16 -11.02 9.22 1.69
N ALA A 17 -9.75 9.49 1.41
CA ALA A 17 -8.89 10.27 2.29
C ALA A 17 -9.44 11.70 2.48
N TYR A 18 -9.79 12.39 1.38
CA TYR A 18 -10.39 13.72 1.47
C TYR A 18 -11.75 13.72 2.16
N GLY A 19 -12.60 12.73 1.88
CA GLY A 19 -13.88 12.54 2.59
C GLY A 19 -13.68 12.34 4.09
N GLY A 20 -12.73 11.50 4.49
CA GLY A 20 -12.37 11.30 5.89
C GLY A 20 -11.87 12.56 6.58
N VAL A 21 -11.00 13.34 5.90
CA VAL A 21 -10.54 14.65 6.41
C VAL A 21 -11.70 15.61 6.60
N LEU A 22 -12.61 15.71 5.62
CA LEU A 22 -13.77 16.59 5.71
C LEU A 22 -14.65 16.24 6.93
N VAL A 23 -14.94 14.94 7.13
CA VAL A 23 -15.70 14.46 8.28
C VAL A 23 -14.96 14.73 9.60
N ALA A 24 -13.64 14.52 9.64
CA ALA A 24 -12.84 14.84 10.81
C ALA A 24 -12.88 16.34 11.16
N LEU A 25 -12.87 17.23 10.16
CA LEU A 25 -13.00 18.66 10.38
C LEU A 25 -14.38 19.04 10.95
N LEU A 26 -15.45 18.40 10.49
CA LEU A 26 -16.80 18.60 11.05
C LEU A 26 -16.86 18.20 12.53
N PHE A 27 -16.28 17.04 12.88
CA PHE A 27 -16.22 16.62 14.28
C PHE A 27 -15.28 17.49 15.12
N ALA A 28 -14.14 17.93 14.59
CA ALA A 28 -13.25 18.85 15.29
C ALA A 28 -13.95 20.18 15.61
N TRP A 29 -14.74 20.70 14.66
CA TRP A 29 -15.57 21.87 14.88
C TRP A 29 -16.61 21.66 15.97
N GLU A 30 -17.32 20.53 15.94
CA GLU A 30 -18.33 20.17 16.94
C GLU A 30 -17.71 20.03 18.34
N VAL A 31 -16.57 19.33 18.46
CA VAL A 31 -15.82 19.18 19.71
C VAL A 31 -15.37 20.54 20.26
N GLY A 32 -14.96 21.46 19.38
CA GLY A 32 -14.55 22.81 19.78
C GLY A 32 -15.71 23.68 20.27
N ARG A 33 -16.96 23.40 19.84
CA ARG A 33 -18.16 24.11 20.31
C ARG A 33 -18.74 23.50 21.57
N ASN A 34 -18.96 22.19 21.57
CA ASN A 34 -19.55 21.44 22.66
C ASN A 34 -18.80 20.13 22.82
N PHE A 35 -17.88 20.08 23.78
CA PHE A 35 -17.10 18.88 24.03
C PHE A 35 -18.02 17.74 24.48
N ALA A 36 -18.01 16.64 23.72
CA ALA A 36 -18.70 15.41 24.07
C ALA A 36 -17.82 14.21 23.72
N TRP A 37 -17.73 13.26 24.66
CA TRP A 37 -16.95 12.02 24.49
C TRP A 37 -17.30 11.23 23.23
N PRO A 38 -18.59 11.04 22.87
CA PRO A 38 -18.94 10.35 21.62
C PRO A 38 -18.39 11.06 20.39
N THR A 39 -18.47 12.40 20.34
CA THR A 39 -17.97 13.22 19.23
C THR A 39 -16.45 13.09 19.09
N LEU A 40 -15.71 13.09 20.20
CA LEU A 40 -14.26 12.85 20.19
C LEU A 40 -13.91 11.45 19.67
N PHE A 41 -14.67 10.43 20.08
CA PHE A 41 -14.49 9.06 19.58
C PHE A 41 -14.64 8.98 18.05
N PHE A 42 -15.71 9.57 17.50
CA PHE A 42 -15.92 9.59 16.05
C PHE A 42 -14.89 10.45 15.31
N PHE A 43 -14.41 11.54 15.91
CA PHE A 43 -13.31 12.32 15.37
C PHE A 43 -12.05 11.48 15.18
N VAL A 44 -11.64 10.72 16.21
CA VAL A 44 -10.45 9.86 16.15
C VAL A 44 -10.61 8.77 15.09
N ILE A 45 -11.80 8.17 14.97
CA ILE A 45 -12.09 7.19 13.92
C ILE A 45 -11.97 7.81 12.53
N ALA A 46 -12.56 8.99 12.31
CA ALA A 46 -12.48 9.69 11.03
C ALA A 46 -11.03 10.03 10.66
N LEU A 47 -10.22 10.44 11.63
CA LEU A 47 -8.81 10.72 11.45
C LEU A 47 -8.02 9.45 11.09
N ALA A 48 -8.26 8.34 11.80
CA ALA A 48 -7.63 7.05 11.52
C ALA A 48 -8.00 6.55 10.12
N PHE A 49 -9.28 6.65 9.74
CA PHE A 49 -9.77 6.30 8.41
C PHE A 49 -9.09 7.14 7.31
N ALA A 50 -9.01 8.46 7.50
CA ALA A 50 -8.33 9.36 6.58
C ALA A 50 -6.84 9.01 6.45
N ALA A 51 -6.16 8.74 7.57
CA ALA A 51 -4.74 8.40 7.58
C ALA A 51 -4.44 7.09 6.85
N VAL A 52 -5.26 6.04 7.05
CA VAL A 52 -5.13 4.76 6.33
C VAL A 52 -5.32 4.95 4.84
N ASN A 53 -6.36 5.67 4.41
CA ASN A 53 -6.61 5.93 3.00
C ASN A 53 -5.53 6.82 2.36
N LEU A 54 -5.02 7.81 3.09
CA LEU A 54 -3.93 8.67 2.63
C LEU A 54 -2.62 7.88 2.45
N ARG A 55 -2.32 6.96 3.39
CA ARG A 55 -1.18 6.04 3.27
C ARG A 55 -1.30 5.17 2.02
N SER A 56 -2.49 4.64 1.73
CA SER A 56 -2.75 3.87 0.50
C SER A 56 -2.62 4.73 -0.76
N ALA A 57 -3.19 5.93 -0.76
CA ALA A 57 -3.14 6.89 -1.86
C ALA A 57 -1.72 7.40 -2.18
N THR A 58 -0.79 7.27 -1.23
CA THR A 58 0.62 7.68 -1.38
C THR A 58 1.58 6.51 -1.57
N THR A 59 1.06 5.28 -1.67
CA THR A 59 1.86 4.10 -2.00
C THR A 59 1.91 3.92 -3.50
N GLN A 60 3.11 3.94 -4.07
CA GLN A 60 3.35 3.72 -5.49
C GLN A 60 4.22 2.48 -5.68
N VAL A 61 4.00 1.78 -6.79
CA VAL A 61 4.77 0.59 -7.14
C VAL A 61 5.46 0.86 -8.45
N GLU A 62 6.79 0.80 -8.43
CA GLU A 62 7.62 0.89 -9.61
C GLU A 62 8.04 -0.51 -10.01
N LEU A 63 7.80 -0.86 -11.26
CA LEU A 63 8.26 -2.10 -11.85
C LEU A 63 9.61 -1.87 -12.52
N THR A 64 10.59 -2.66 -12.10
CA THR A 64 11.98 -2.67 -12.58
C THR A 64 12.23 -3.99 -13.31
N PRO A 65 13.25 -4.13 -14.17
CA PRO A 65 13.47 -5.37 -14.92
C PRO A 65 13.82 -6.57 -14.03
N THR A 66 14.39 -6.30 -12.85
CA THR A 66 14.83 -7.30 -11.88
C THR A 66 13.79 -7.59 -10.81
N GLY A 67 12.74 -6.75 -10.69
CA GLY A 67 11.79 -6.86 -9.59
C GLY A 67 10.84 -5.67 -9.47
N LEU A 68 10.44 -5.39 -8.23
CA LEU A 68 9.50 -4.34 -7.88
C LEU A 68 10.04 -3.46 -6.74
N THR A 69 9.85 -2.15 -6.89
CA THR A 69 10.19 -1.16 -5.87
C THR A 69 8.92 -0.51 -5.35
N CYS A 70 8.66 -0.67 -4.07
CA CYS A 70 7.51 -0.08 -3.40
C CYS A 70 7.92 1.24 -2.75
N HIS A 71 7.39 2.33 -3.28
CA HIS A 71 7.58 3.67 -2.75
C HIS A 71 6.44 4.00 -1.81
N ARG A 72 6.74 4.18 -0.53
CA ARG A 72 5.79 4.61 0.49
C ARG A 72 6.24 5.96 1.02
N ARG A 73 5.42 6.99 0.86
CA ARG A 73 5.79 8.38 1.20
C ARG A 73 6.22 8.58 2.66
N PHE A 74 5.73 7.76 3.58
CA PHE A 74 6.05 7.84 5.01
C PHE A 74 7.07 6.78 5.47
N ALA A 75 7.63 5.98 4.55
CA ALA A 75 8.69 5.04 4.89
C ALA A 75 10.06 5.69 4.65
N VAL A 76 11.05 5.34 5.49
CA VAL A 76 12.41 5.88 5.44
C VAL A 76 13.13 5.49 4.14
N SER A 77 12.81 4.33 3.56
CA SER A 77 13.42 3.87 2.32
C SER A 77 12.41 3.11 1.46
N PRO A 78 12.50 3.24 0.12
CA PRO A 78 11.75 2.37 -0.79
C PRO A 78 12.11 0.91 -0.54
N LEU A 79 11.11 0.04 -0.59
CA LEU A 79 11.30 -1.39 -0.43
C LEU A 79 11.48 -2.02 -1.81
N HIS A 80 12.70 -2.41 -2.15
CA HIS A 80 13.00 -3.16 -3.37
C HIS A 80 12.92 -4.66 -3.10
N ILE A 81 12.28 -5.40 -4.01
CA ILE A 81 12.13 -6.86 -3.96
C ILE A 81 12.40 -7.39 -5.37
N ASP A 82 13.45 -8.18 -5.53
CA ASP A 82 13.74 -8.87 -6.80
C ASP A 82 12.71 -9.98 -7.04
N PHE A 83 12.42 -10.32 -8.30
CA PHE A 83 11.44 -11.39 -8.62
C PHE A 83 11.81 -12.74 -8.00
N ARG A 84 13.10 -13.08 -7.99
CA ARG A 84 13.64 -14.31 -7.35
C ARG A 84 13.36 -14.41 -5.85
N GLN A 85 13.04 -13.30 -5.18
CA GLN A 85 12.72 -13.29 -3.75
C GLN A 85 11.24 -13.58 -3.51
N ILE A 86 10.39 -13.45 -4.53
CA ILE A 86 8.94 -13.56 -4.40
C ILE A 86 8.54 -15.03 -4.52
N VAL A 87 7.85 -15.53 -3.51
CA VAL A 87 7.36 -16.91 -3.44
C VAL A 87 5.99 -17.03 -4.10
N THR A 88 5.11 -16.09 -3.78
CA THR A 88 3.76 -16.06 -4.32
C THR A 88 3.25 -14.64 -4.40
N VAL A 89 2.39 -14.41 -5.40
CA VAL A 89 1.69 -13.16 -5.60
C VAL A 89 0.23 -13.47 -5.95
N THR A 90 -0.68 -12.91 -5.19
CA THR A 90 -2.12 -13.16 -5.32
C THR A 90 -2.91 -11.87 -5.15
N GLN A 91 -4.13 -11.86 -5.65
CA GLN A 91 -5.09 -10.82 -5.30
C GLN A 91 -5.71 -11.16 -3.94
N ALA A 92 -5.77 -10.19 -3.04
CA ALA A 92 -6.33 -10.38 -1.71
C ALA A 92 -7.11 -9.15 -1.25
N GLY A 93 -8.15 -9.38 -0.43
CA GLY A 93 -8.98 -8.33 0.18
C GLY A 93 -10.43 -8.36 -0.30
N HIS A 94 -11.36 -8.24 0.65
CA HIS A 94 -12.81 -8.31 0.40
C HIS A 94 -13.41 -6.98 -0.08
N MET A 95 -13.13 -5.87 0.61
CA MET A 95 -13.70 -4.56 0.24
C MET A 95 -12.85 -3.79 -0.76
N THR A 96 -11.52 -3.90 -0.66
CA THR A 96 -10.59 -3.37 -1.65
C THR A 96 -9.59 -4.46 -2.00
N THR A 97 -9.79 -5.12 -3.13
CA THR A 97 -8.91 -6.17 -3.62
C THR A 97 -7.58 -5.55 -4.05
N GLY A 98 -6.54 -5.74 -3.26
CA GLY A 98 -5.16 -5.33 -3.54
C GLY A 98 -4.31 -6.52 -3.98
N ILE A 99 -3.00 -6.32 -4.01
CA ILE A 99 -2.02 -7.38 -4.29
C ILE A 99 -1.37 -7.77 -2.97
N SER A 100 -1.41 -9.06 -2.65
CA SER A 100 -0.62 -9.65 -1.57
C SER A 100 0.52 -10.44 -2.17
N LEU A 101 1.72 -10.19 -1.68
CA LEU A 101 2.90 -10.95 -2.04
C LEU A 101 3.62 -11.47 -0.80
N ILE A 102 4.17 -12.67 -0.92
CA ILE A 102 5.05 -13.27 0.09
C ILE A 102 6.43 -13.34 -0.54
N TYR A 103 7.43 -12.86 0.19
CA TYR A 103 8.80 -12.81 -0.28
C TYR A 103 9.79 -13.11 0.84
N TYR A 104 10.98 -13.57 0.46
CA TYR A 104 12.10 -13.78 1.37
C TYR A 104 13.05 -12.58 1.30
N PRO A 105 13.28 -11.86 2.42
CA PRO A 105 14.18 -10.73 2.45
C PRO A 105 15.63 -11.16 2.18
N LEU A 106 16.49 -10.20 1.84
CA LEU A 106 17.93 -10.46 1.84
C LEU A 106 18.46 -10.38 3.27
N ALA A 107 19.25 -11.37 3.67
CA ALA A 107 20.06 -11.32 4.87
C ALA A 107 21.21 -10.31 4.71
N ALA A 108 21.89 -9.98 5.82
CA ALA A 108 22.99 -9.04 5.84
C ALA A 108 24.18 -9.43 4.93
N ASN A 109 24.29 -10.71 4.57
CA ASN A 109 25.28 -11.24 3.64
C ASN A 109 24.86 -11.12 2.15
N GLY A 110 23.68 -10.54 1.86
CA GLY A 110 23.15 -10.39 0.50
C GLY A 110 22.55 -11.67 -0.09
N LEU A 111 22.43 -12.75 0.68
CA LEU A 111 21.72 -13.96 0.28
C LEU A 111 20.24 -13.88 0.70
N ILE A 112 19.40 -14.66 0.02
CA ILE A 112 17.98 -14.78 0.35
C ILE A 112 17.86 -15.54 1.68
N ASP A 113 17.17 -14.93 2.64
CA ASP A 113 16.87 -15.53 3.93
C ASP A 113 15.58 -16.34 3.84
N LEU A 114 15.71 -17.67 3.72
CA LEU A 114 14.58 -18.59 3.59
C LEU A 114 13.84 -18.84 4.91
N ASP A 115 14.39 -18.41 6.04
CA ASP A 115 13.84 -18.66 7.37
C ASP A 115 12.89 -17.53 7.83
N ASP A 116 12.91 -16.34 7.21
CA ASP A 116 12.06 -15.18 7.53
C ASP A 116 11.13 -14.78 6.37
N PRO A 117 10.08 -15.57 6.04
CA PRO A 117 9.12 -15.17 5.01
C PRO A 117 8.34 -13.93 5.46
N ARG A 118 8.34 -12.89 4.61
CA ARG A 118 7.62 -11.65 4.85
C ARG A 118 6.43 -11.50 3.91
N SER A 119 5.35 -10.95 4.44
CA SER A 119 4.19 -10.56 3.65
C SER A 119 4.19 -9.07 3.37
N LEU A 120 3.86 -8.71 2.14
CA LEU A 120 3.65 -7.35 1.73
C LEU A 120 2.27 -7.23 1.08
N PHE A 121 1.44 -6.39 1.67
CA PHE A 121 0.17 -5.99 1.08
C PHE A 121 0.32 -4.64 0.39
N LEU A 122 -0.04 -4.61 -0.89
CA LEU A 122 -0.11 -3.43 -1.74
C LEU A 122 -1.58 -3.03 -1.89
N PRO A 123 -1.91 -1.73 -1.76
CA PRO A 123 -3.26 -1.27 -1.97
C PRO A 123 -3.69 -1.51 -3.43
N ALA A 124 -4.99 -1.37 -3.71
CA ALA A 124 -5.47 -1.56 -5.06
C ALA A 124 -4.87 -0.52 -6.02
N MET A 125 -4.34 -0.99 -7.16
CA MET A 125 -3.69 -0.15 -8.18
C MET A 125 -4.67 0.15 -9.34
N GLU A 126 -4.44 1.24 -10.08
CA GLU A 126 -5.27 1.60 -11.26
C GLU A 126 -5.22 0.53 -12.35
N ARG A 127 -4.03 -0.01 -12.65
CA ARG A 127 -3.79 -1.10 -13.63
C ARG A 127 -3.35 -2.38 -12.94
N GLN A 128 -4.11 -2.80 -11.92
CA GLN A 128 -3.75 -3.91 -11.04
C GLN A 128 -3.58 -5.24 -11.76
N ASP A 129 -4.48 -5.58 -12.69
CA ASP A 129 -4.46 -6.88 -13.36
C ASP A 129 -3.22 -7.04 -14.24
N GLU A 130 -2.80 -5.96 -14.89
CA GLU A 130 -1.55 -5.93 -15.65
C GLU A 130 -0.32 -6.06 -14.74
N LEU A 131 -0.27 -5.31 -13.64
CA LEU A 131 0.83 -5.41 -12.68
C LEU A 131 0.95 -6.84 -12.15
N LEU A 132 -0.16 -7.44 -11.75
CA LEU A 132 -0.21 -8.82 -11.28
C LEU A 132 0.30 -9.79 -12.35
N ALA A 133 -0.20 -9.67 -13.58
CA ALA A 133 0.20 -10.56 -14.68
C ALA A 133 1.68 -10.43 -15.05
N ILE A 134 2.30 -9.25 -14.88
CA ILE A 134 3.74 -9.08 -15.10
C ILE A 134 4.54 -9.70 -13.95
N VAL A 135 4.17 -9.43 -12.70
CA VAL A 135 4.87 -9.99 -11.53
C VAL A 135 4.76 -11.53 -11.52
N GLN A 136 3.58 -12.09 -11.84
CA GLN A 136 3.39 -13.54 -11.93
C GLN A 136 4.28 -14.19 -13.00
N ARG A 137 4.47 -13.53 -14.15
CA ARG A 137 5.38 -14.02 -15.19
C ARG A 137 6.84 -13.94 -14.73
N GLY A 138 7.24 -12.82 -14.13
CA GLY A 138 8.62 -12.62 -13.65
C GLY A 138 9.05 -13.57 -12.53
N ILE A 139 8.11 -14.19 -11.80
CA ILE A 139 8.42 -15.22 -10.78
C ILE A 139 8.76 -16.58 -11.42
N VAL A 140 8.24 -16.85 -12.62
CA VAL A 140 8.37 -18.15 -13.30
C VAL A 140 9.58 -18.20 -14.23
N GLU A 141 10.01 -17.06 -14.76
CA GLU A 141 11.20 -16.90 -15.61
C GLU A 141 12.51 -16.91 -14.82
#